data_AF-A0A356RBS3-F1
#
_entry.id   AF-A0A356RBS3-F1
#
_cell.length_a   1.000
_cell.length_b   1.000
_cell.length_c   1.000
_cell.angle_alpha   90.00
_cell.angle_beta   90.00
_cell.angle_gamma   90.00
#
_symmetry.space_group_name_H-M   'P 1'
#
loop_
_entity.id
_entity.type
_entity.pdbx_description
1 polymer ?
#
loop_
_entity_poly.entity_id
_entity_poly.type
_entity_poly.pdbx_seq_one_letter_code
_entity_poly.pdbx_strand_id
1 'polypeptide(L)' 'MWNVDLKDFQANSSGEILAALQCQPLQPGDILLYHGTTPHAVKALPDILNVIVGQNIQPVHISEMLKI' A
#
# COMPACT_ATOMS: atom_id res chain seq x y z
N MET A 1 -0.26 14.51 3.22
CA MET A 1 0.60 13.99 2.12
C MET A 1 0.88 12.52 2.38
N TRP A 2 1.53 11.83 1.44
CA TRP A 2 2.01 10.45 1.57
C TRP A 2 3.53 10.42 1.42
N ASN A 3 4.17 9.34 1.86
CA ASN A 3 5.62 9.12 1.67
C ASN A 3 5.95 7.81 0.95
N VAL A 4 4.96 6.95 0.71
CA VAL A 4 5.08 5.76 -0.14
C VAL A 4 4.06 5.83 -1.27
N ASP A 5 4.49 5.57 -2.51
CA ASP A 5 3.63 5.55 -3.70
C ASP A 5 3.98 4.35 -4.58
N LEU A 6 3.07 3.37 -4.63
CA LEU A 6 3.21 2.16 -5.45
C LEU A 6 2.83 2.38 -6.91
N LYS A 7 2.33 3.57 -7.26
CA LYS A 7 1.92 3.96 -8.61
C LYS A 7 0.87 3.02 -9.21
N ASP A 8 -0.11 2.61 -8.39
CA ASP A 8 -1.19 1.70 -8.79
C ASP A 8 -2.04 2.25 -9.95
N PHE A 9 -2.10 3.56 -10.10
CA PHE A 9 -2.80 4.24 -11.19
C PHE A 9 -2.23 3.98 -12.59
N GLN A 10 -0.95 3.58 -12.71
CA GLN A 10 -0.26 3.34 -13.98
C GLN A 10 0.18 1.88 -14.18
N ALA A 11 -0.14 1.00 -13.23
CA ALA A 11 0.25 -0.40 -13.29
C ALA A 11 -0.56 -1.18 -14.36
N ASN A 12 0.13 -1.97 -15.18
CA ASN A 12 -0.47 -2.83 -16.20
C ASN A 12 -0.85 -4.22 -15.65
N SER A 13 -0.46 -4.51 -14.41
CA SER A 13 -0.83 -5.76 -13.74
C SER A 13 -0.80 -5.59 -12.21
N SER A 14 -1.49 -6.48 -11.48
CA SER A 14 -1.38 -6.54 -10.02
C SER A 14 0.04 -6.91 -9.58
N GLY A 15 0.77 -7.67 -10.40
CA GLY A 15 2.14 -8.07 -10.12
C GLY A 15 3.13 -6.89 -10.10
N GLU A 16 2.92 -5.88 -10.95
CA GLU A 16 3.74 -4.65 -10.94
C GLU A 16 3.59 -3.88 -9.62
N ILE A 17 2.37 -3.83 -9.06
CA ILE A 17 2.10 -3.17 -7.78
C ILE A 17 2.78 -3.92 -6.64
N LEU A 18 2.70 -5.26 -6.64
CA LEU A 18 3.37 -6.10 -5.64
C LEU A 18 4.90 -6.02 -5.74
N ALA A 19 5.44 -5.94 -6.96
CA ALA A 19 6.87 -5.73 -7.16
C ALA A 19 7.32 -4.36 -6.64
N ALA A 20 6.52 -3.30 -6.86
CA ALA A 20 6.79 -1.98 -6.29
C ALA A 20 6.83 -2.01 -4.76
N LEU A 21 5.90 -2.75 -4.12
CA LEU A 21 5.88 -2.93 -2.67
C LEU A 21 7.15 -3.64 -2.15
N GLN A 22 7.66 -4.61 -2.90
CA GLN A 22 8.91 -5.31 -2.56
C GLN A 22 10.14 -4.40 -2.69
N CYS A 23 10.16 -3.51 -3.67
CA CYS A 23 11.25 -2.54 -3.87
C CYS A 23 11.21 -1.39 -2.85
N GLN A 24 10.06 -1.11 -2.25
CA GLN A 24 9.88 -0.07 -1.24
C GLN A 24 9.22 -0.64 0.03
N PRO A 25 10.00 -1.35 0.88
CA PRO A 25 9.49 -1.92 2.11
C PRO A 25 8.90 -0.85 3.03
N LEU A 26 7.70 -1.09 3.55
CA LEU A 26 7.04 -0.18 4.47
C LEU A 26 7.70 -0.19 5.84
N GLN A 27 7.65 0.96 6.51
CA GLN A 27 8.02 1.16 7.91
C GLN A 27 6.79 1.56 8.74
N PRO A 28 6.76 1.26 10.05
CA PRO A 28 5.74 1.81 10.95
C PRO A 28 5.71 3.34 10.86
N GLY A 29 4.51 3.89 10.59
CA GLY A 29 4.29 5.34 10.42
C GLY A 29 4.28 5.81 8.96
N ASP A 30 4.54 4.93 7.98
CA ASP A 30 4.38 5.27 6.57
C ASP A 30 2.91 5.50 6.21
N ILE A 31 2.69 6.50 5.35
CA ILE A 31 1.44 6.74 4.64
C ILE A 31 1.62 6.28 3.20
N LEU A 32 0.96 5.17 2.87
CA LEU A 32 0.89 4.60 1.53
C LEU A 32 -0.23 5.27 0.73
N LEU A 33 0.11 5.87 -0.42
CA LEU A 33 -0.88 6.29 -1.41
C LEU A 33 -1.37 5.07 -2.20
N TYR A 34 -2.69 4.97 -2.32
CA TYR A 34 -3.36 3.93 -3.09
C TYR A 34 -4.69 4.46 -3.64
N HIS A 35 -4.93 4.30 -4.95
CA HIS A 35 -6.15 4.79 -5.58
C HIS A 35 -7.25 3.72 -5.58
N GLY A 36 -6.90 2.45 -5.86
CA GLY A 36 -7.87 1.35 -5.89
C GLY A 36 -8.94 1.47 -7.00
N THR A 37 -8.66 2.23 -8.06
CA THR A 37 -9.62 2.53 -9.14
C THR A 37 -9.48 1.65 -10.38
N THR A 38 -8.38 0.91 -10.52
CA THR A 38 -8.14 0.00 -11.65
C THR A 38 -8.41 -1.46 -11.26
N PRO A 39 -8.78 -2.36 -12.19
CA PRO A 39 -8.95 -3.78 -11.89
C PRO A 39 -7.68 -4.42 -11.31
N HIS A 40 -6.51 -3.94 -11.73
CA HIS A 40 -5.22 -4.42 -11.23
C HIS A 40 -4.98 -4.00 -9.78
N ALA A 41 -5.31 -2.75 -9.43
CA ALA A 41 -5.24 -2.26 -8.06
C ALA A 41 -6.23 -3.03 -7.16
N VAL A 42 -7.50 -3.10 -7.53
CA VAL A 42 -8.51 -3.85 -6.75
C VAL A 42 -8.06 -5.30 -6.51
N LYS A 43 -7.47 -5.95 -7.52
CA LYS A 43 -6.93 -7.31 -7.40
C LYS A 43 -5.70 -7.41 -6.48
N ALA A 44 -4.83 -6.40 -6.44
CA ALA A 44 -3.60 -6.41 -5.65
C ALA A 44 -3.84 -6.11 -4.15
N LEU A 45 -4.90 -5.38 -3.81
CA LEU A 45 -5.13 -4.89 -2.45
C LEU A 45 -5.12 -6.00 -1.36
N PRO A 46 -5.77 -7.17 -1.54
CA PRO A 46 -5.70 -8.23 -0.53
C PRO A 46 -4.28 -8.72 -0.27
N ASP A 47 -3.47 -8.88 -1.32
CA ASP A 47 -2.08 -9.35 -1.21
C ASP A 47 -1.19 -8.29 -0.54
N ILE A 48 -1.42 -7.01 -0.84
CA ILE A 48 -0.74 -5.90 -0.16
C ILE A 48 -1.02 -5.96 1.35
N LEU A 49 -2.29 -6.07 1.75
CA LEU A 49 -2.67 -6.14 3.16
C LEU A 49 -2.04 -7.36 3.86
N ASN A 50 -1.99 -8.51 3.19
CA ASN A 50 -1.33 -9.71 3.72
C ASN A 50 0.17 -9.50 3.95
N VAL A 51 0.86 -8.81 3.03
CA VAL A 51 2.27 -8.45 3.19
C VAL A 51 2.47 -7.51 4.38
N ILE A 52 1.63 -6.48 4.51
CA ILE A 52 1.72 -5.49 5.59
C ILE A 52 1.52 -6.15 6.97
N VAL A 53 0.46 -6.94 7.12
CA VAL A 53 0.17 -7.66 8.38
C VAL A 53 1.25 -8.69 8.68
N GLY A 54 1.77 -9.39 7.66
CA GLY A 54 2.88 -10.33 7.80
C GLY A 54 4.20 -9.67 8.26
N GLN A 55 4.34 -8.36 8.09
CA GLN A 55 5.46 -7.57 8.58
C GLN A 55 5.25 -7.02 10.01
N ASN A 56 4.19 -7.44 10.70
CA ASN A 56 3.75 -6.88 11.98
C ASN A 56 3.44 -5.36 11.94
N ILE A 57 3.10 -4.84 10.75
CA ILE A 57 2.61 -3.46 10.59
C ILE A 57 1.08 -3.50 10.62
N GLN A 58 0.47 -2.64 11.43
CA GLN A 58 -0.98 -2.51 11.52
C GLN A 58 -1.46 -1.34 10.64
N PRO A 59 -2.31 -1.59 9.63
CA PRO A 59 -3.02 -0.51 8.95
C PRO A 59 -3.93 0.22 9.93
N VAL A 60 -3.87 1.55 9.95
CA VAL A 60 -4.66 2.40 10.84
C VAL A 60 -5.24 3.58 10.06
N HIS A 61 -6.23 4.26 10.63
CA HIS A 61 -6.69 5.54 10.10
C HIS A 61 -5.62 6.62 10.31
N ILE A 62 -5.58 7.62 9.43
CA ILE A 62 -4.65 8.75 9.56
C ILE A 62 -4.85 9.52 10.86
N SER A 63 -6.10 9.66 11.32
CA SER A 63 -6.43 10.27 12.62
C SER A 63 -5.81 9.51 13.80
N GLU A 64 -5.86 8.17 13.77
CA GLU A 64 -5.25 7.32 14.80
C GLU A 64 -3.72 7.46 14.81
N MET A 65 -3.11 7.51 13.62
CA MET A 65 -1.66 7.67 13.48
C MET A 65 -1.16 9.03 13.97
N LEU A 66 -1.86 10.11 13.60
CA LEU A 66 -1.47 11.49 13.94
C LEU A 66 -2.00 11.97 15.29
N LYS A 67 -2.91 11.21 15.91
CA LYS A 67 -3.61 11.55 17.16
C LYS A 67 -4.40 12.87 17.03
N ILE A 68 -5.12 13.03 15.92
CA ILE A 68 -5.95 14.21 15.58
C ILE A 68 -7.40 13.82 15.30
#